data_AF-A0AA43TXY6-F1
#
_entry.id   AF-A0AA43TXY6-F1
#
_cell.length_a   1.000
_cell.length_b   1.000
_cell.length_c   1.000
_cell.angle_alpha   90.00
_cell.angle_beta   90.00
_cell.angle_gamma   90.00
#
_symmetry.space_group_name_H-M   'P 1'
#
loop_
_entity.id
_entity.type
_entity.pdbx_description
1 polymer ?
#
loop_
_entity_poly.entity_id
_entity_poly.type
_entity_poly.pdbx_seq_one_letter_code
_entity_poly.pdbx_strand_id
1 'polypeptide(L)'
;MACMKTWSCYLRTQYYLCWQSPWQTVPFRTMQLLKRSKRFPARGWVLEPPWIKRDMLRVPFFQVVSAYGPTGKIQGPGSFSSRTVDLGHRAVHEENIGTHDIRRESIVKADDNGYSISERMKFAGHNNADTFFGSHAAELSTDDGIASYWNKKPRTIHLEGFRGLSLHLHPQLLQSLPAEMEADLDICSAFISIKKEIDLLGEKLRGITTNDEAQPVRVRQEESYWRKRQLVSEEISKWQQIRPRKIASDTEDEAPQVASLPSFLNRIRCLDPPRDRLASSLVLKASLRGVQGRSALQDMITS
;
A
#
# COMPACT_ATOMS: atom_id res chain seq x y z
N MET A 1 -29.14 -0.64 25.71
CA MET A 1 -28.88 -2.04 25.27
C MET A 1 -28.68 -2.11 23.75
N ALA A 2 -27.61 -1.49 23.21
CA ALA A 2 -27.37 -1.44 21.76
C ALA A 2 -25.87 -1.37 21.39
N CYS A 3 -24.97 -1.95 22.20
CA CYS A 3 -23.52 -1.79 22.01
C CYS A 3 -22.72 -3.12 21.90
N MET A 4 -23.37 -4.28 21.80
CA MET A 4 -22.68 -5.59 21.81
C MET A 4 -22.64 -6.34 20.48
N LYS A 5 -23.32 -5.86 19.42
CA LYS A 5 -23.38 -6.59 18.13
C LYS A 5 -22.30 -6.20 17.12
N THR A 6 -21.63 -5.06 17.28
CA THR A 6 -20.60 -4.56 16.35
C THR A 6 -19.20 -5.11 16.60
N TRP A 7 -18.93 -5.70 17.77
CA TRP A 7 -17.60 -6.19 18.13
C TRP A 7 -17.26 -7.61 17.63
N SER A 8 -18.26 -8.43 17.31
CA SER A 8 -18.05 -9.82 16.87
C SER A 8 -17.47 -9.90 15.45
N CYS A 9 -17.70 -8.91 14.59
CA CYS A 9 -17.14 -8.87 13.24
C CYS A 9 -15.67 -8.44 13.21
N TYR A 10 -15.18 -7.64 14.16
CA TYR A 10 -13.82 -7.10 14.12
C TYR A 10 -12.75 -8.15 14.44
N LEU A 11 -13.09 -9.16 15.25
CA LEU A 11 -12.16 -10.23 15.65
C LEU A 11 -12.02 -11.37 14.64
N ARG A 12 -12.88 -11.46 13.62
CA ARG A 12 -12.82 -12.54 12.61
C ARG A 12 -11.96 -12.21 11.39
N THR A 13 -11.77 -10.92 11.09
CA THR A 13 -11.02 -10.47 9.91
C THR A 13 -9.52 -10.35 10.15
N GLN A 14 -9.07 -10.21 11.41
CA GLN A 14 -7.64 -10.09 11.72
C GLN A 14 -6.85 -11.40 11.59
N TYR A 15 -7.49 -12.56 11.53
CA TYR A 15 -6.80 -13.85 11.41
C TYR A 15 -6.29 -14.18 10.00
N TYR A 16 -6.60 -13.37 8.97
CA TYR A 16 -6.28 -13.70 7.57
C TYR A 16 -5.24 -12.79 6.90
N LEU A 17 -4.74 -11.75 7.58
CA LEU A 17 -3.78 -10.79 6.98
C LEU A 17 -2.31 -11.08 7.30
N CYS A 18 -1.96 -12.27 7.77
CA CYS A 18 -0.58 -12.68 8.00
C CYS A 18 -0.11 -13.67 6.92
N TRP A 19 0.01 -13.22 5.67
CA TRP A 19 0.74 -13.96 4.64
C TRP A 19 1.51 -12.96 3.77
N GLN A 20 2.76 -12.72 4.16
CA GLN A 20 3.95 -12.62 3.30
C GLN A 20 5.14 -12.20 4.16
N SER A 21 5.85 -13.20 4.69
CA SER A 21 7.24 -13.06 5.14
C SER A 21 7.97 -14.32 4.70
N PRO A 22 9.17 -14.26 4.08
CA PRO A 22 9.82 -15.43 3.48
C PRO A 22 10.41 -16.43 4.49
N TRP A 23 10.13 -16.27 5.79
CA TRP A 23 10.70 -17.09 6.84
C TRP A 23 9.57 -17.70 7.67
N GLN A 24 9.04 -18.85 7.23
CA GLN A 24 8.48 -19.92 8.08
C GLN A 24 7.84 -21.02 7.22
N THR A 25 8.64 -22.03 6.86
CA THR A 25 8.14 -23.36 6.51
C THR A 25 7.61 -24.03 7.78
N VAL A 26 6.30 -23.96 8.03
CA VAL A 26 5.60 -24.87 8.94
C VAL A 26 4.91 -25.94 8.07
N PRO A 27 5.16 -27.25 8.28
CA PRO A 27 4.69 -28.26 7.35
C PRO A 27 3.17 -28.45 7.43
N PHE A 28 2.52 -28.47 6.26
CA PHE A 28 1.09 -28.59 5.95
C PHE A 28 0.33 -29.78 6.60
N ARG A 29 0.98 -30.63 7.40
CA ARG A 29 0.40 -31.88 7.93
C ARG A 29 -0.53 -31.69 9.13
N THR A 30 -0.50 -30.56 9.82
CA THR A 30 -1.29 -30.32 11.04
C THR A 30 -2.72 -29.84 10.79
N MET A 31 -3.03 -29.28 9.63
CA MET A 31 -4.40 -28.78 9.33
C MET A 31 -5.41 -29.88 8.95
N GLN A 32 -4.95 -31.06 8.52
CA GLN A 32 -5.86 -32.15 8.12
C GLN A 32 -6.42 -32.95 9.30
N LEU A 33 -5.83 -32.86 10.50
CA LEU A 33 -6.31 -33.59 11.68
C LEU A 33 -7.53 -32.95 12.36
N LEU A 34 -7.80 -31.66 12.12
CA LEU A 34 -8.93 -30.95 12.72
C LEU A 34 -10.29 -31.19 12.04
N LYS A 35 -10.31 -31.74 10.82
CA LYS A 35 -11.56 -32.01 10.07
C LYS A 35 -12.25 -33.32 10.46
N ARG A 36 -11.66 -34.14 11.35
CA ARG A 36 -12.13 -35.51 11.63
C ARG A 36 -12.87 -35.73 12.95
N SER A 37 -13.09 -34.71 13.78
CA SER A 37 -13.94 -34.87 14.98
C SER A 37 -15.38 -34.42 14.72
N LYS A 38 -16.27 -35.40 14.48
CA LYS A 38 -17.71 -35.22 14.50
C LYS A 38 -18.18 -35.14 15.95
N ARG A 39 -19.10 -34.19 16.22
CA ARG A 39 -19.80 -33.86 17.49
C ARG A 39 -19.08 -32.86 18.41
N PHE A 40 -19.43 -31.59 18.25
CA PHE A 40 -19.21 -30.56 19.28
C PHE A 40 -20.50 -30.42 20.12
N PRO A 41 -20.45 -30.59 21.46
CA PRO A 41 -21.57 -30.25 22.33
C PRO A 41 -21.63 -28.73 22.59
N ALA A 42 -22.84 -28.22 22.82
CA ALA A 42 -23.24 -26.81 22.82
C ALA A 42 -22.77 -25.95 24.02
N ARG A 43 -21.56 -26.15 24.55
CA ARG A 43 -20.97 -25.23 25.53
C ARG A 43 -19.56 -24.85 25.10
N GLY A 44 -19.34 -23.55 24.93
CA GLY A 44 -18.15 -22.96 24.33
C GLY A 44 -16.89 -23.31 25.12
N TRP A 45 -16.04 -24.12 24.52
CA TRP A 45 -14.63 -24.24 24.90
C TRP A 45 -13.83 -23.34 23.96
N VAL A 46 -13.15 -22.34 24.51
CA VAL A 46 -12.07 -21.65 23.81
C VAL A 46 -10.90 -22.63 23.79
N LEU A 47 -10.54 -23.14 22.61
CA LEU A 47 -9.31 -23.90 22.43
C LEU A 47 -8.15 -22.93 22.64
N GLU A 48 -7.58 -22.90 23.84
CA GLU A 48 -6.32 -22.20 24.08
C GLU A 48 -5.21 -22.96 23.36
N PRO A 49 -4.49 -22.35 22.40
CA PRO A 49 -3.37 -23.00 21.75
C PRO A 49 -2.27 -23.25 22.79
N PRO A 50 -1.82 -24.51 23.00
CA PRO A 50 -0.91 -24.86 24.10
C PRO A 50 0.48 -24.21 24.01
N TRP A 51 0.80 -23.53 22.90
CA TRP A 51 2.08 -22.85 22.66
C TRP A 51 2.05 -21.34 22.91
N ILE A 52 0.87 -20.73 23.14
CA ILE A 52 0.78 -19.30 23.45
C ILE A 52 0.82 -19.14 24.97
N LYS A 53 1.87 -18.47 25.49
CA LYS A 53 1.96 -18.15 26.91
C LYS A 53 0.70 -17.39 27.34
N ARG A 54 0.08 -17.80 28.47
CA ARG A 54 -1.16 -17.19 28.97
C ARG A 54 -1.08 -15.68 29.11
N ASP A 55 0.09 -15.15 29.45
CA ASP A 55 0.33 -13.71 29.58
C ASP A 55 0.18 -12.97 28.25
N MET A 56 0.44 -13.62 27.11
CA MET A 56 0.30 -13.05 25.78
C MET A 56 -1.16 -12.93 25.33
N LEU A 57 -2.09 -13.64 25.97
CA LEU A 57 -3.53 -13.54 25.65
C LEU A 57 -4.12 -12.18 26.03
N ARG A 58 -3.48 -11.46 26.97
CA ARG A 58 -3.89 -10.13 27.43
C ARG A 58 -3.17 -8.99 26.72
N VAL A 59 -2.17 -9.32 25.91
CA VAL A 59 -1.36 -8.35 25.19
C VAL A 59 -1.94 -8.18 23.78
N PRO A 60 -2.30 -6.95 23.37
CA PRO A 60 -2.80 -6.74 22.02
C PRO A 60 -1.70 -7.03 21.01
N PHE A 61 -2.07 -7.62 19.86
CA PHE A 61 -1.12 -7.94 18.80
C PHE A 61 -0.47 -6.66 18.23
N PHE A 62 -1.29 -5.63 17.96
CA PHE A 62 -0.81 -4.30 17.59
C PHE A 62 -0.84 -3.37 18.80
N GLN A 63 0.36 -3.00 19.27
CA GLN A 63 0.55 -2.15 20.44
C GLN A 63 0.96 -0.75 20.03
N VAL A 64 0.58 0.23 20.86
CA VAL A 64 1.22 1.54 20.82
C VAL A 64 2.66 1.38 21.30
N VAL A 65 3.61 1.83 20.49
CA VAL A 65 5.05 1.82 20.80
C VAL A 65 5.45 3.23 21.24
N SER A 66 6.11 3.31 22.39
CA SER A 66 6.72 4.53 22.92
C SER A 66 8.23 4.49 22.75
N ALA A 67 8.93 5.58 23.10
CA ALA A 67 10.40 5.60 23.14
C ALA A 67 11.01 4.51 24.05
N TYR A 68 10.25 4.06 25.05
CA TYR A 68 10.66 3.01 26.00
C TYR A 68 10.18 1.60 25.59
N GLY A 69 9.59 1.47 24.40
CA GLY A 69 9.09 0.20 23.88
C GLY A 69 7.55 0.06 23.90
N PRO A 70 7.03 -1.16 23.70
CA PRO A 70 5.61 -1.45 23.64
C PRO A 70 4.90 -1.12 24.96
N THR A 71 3.80 -0.39 24.88
CA THR A 71 3.09 0.12 26.07
C THR A 71 2.05 -0.86 26.64
N GLY A 72 1.80 -1.99 25.98
CA GLY A 72 0.70 -2.90 26.32
C GLY A 72 -0.69 -2.39 25.90
N LYS A 73 -0.81 -1.13 25.45
CA LYS A 73 -2.07 -0.55 25.00
C LYS A 73 -2.34 -0.92 23.55
N ILE A 74 -3.60 -1.25 23.25
CA ILE A 74 -4.03 -1.51 21.88
C ILE A 74 -3.86 -0.27 21.01
N GLN A 75 -3.37 -0.48 19.80
CA GLN A 75 -3.29 0.57 18.82
C GLN A 75 -4.68 1.00 18.34
N GLY A 76 -4.96 2.30 18.39
CA GLY A 76 -6.21 2.87 17.90
C GLY A 76 -6.29 2.90 16.36
N PRO A 77 -7.50 2.78 15.77
CA PRO A 77 -7.69 2.71 14.32
C PRO A 77 -7.22 3.96 13.58
N GLY A 78 -7.41 5.16 14.15
CA GLY A 78 -6.92 6.41 13.57
C GLY A 78 -5.40 6.41 13.40
N SER A 79 -4.66 6.02 14.45
CA SER A 79 -3.19 5.94 14.40
C SER A 79 -2.68 4.88 13.41
N PHE A 80 -3.42 3.78 13.24
CA PHE A 80 -3.09 2.77 12.25
C PHE A 80 -3.30 3.30 10.82
N SER A 81 -4.42 3.98 10.59
CA SER A 81 -4.75 4.61 9.31
C SER A 81 -3.71 5.66 8.90
N SER A 82 -3.36 6.58 9.81
CA SER A 82 -2.36 7.62 9.53
C SER A 82 -0.99 7.02 9.17
N ARG A 83 -0.52 6.00 9.90
CA ARG A 83 0.75 5.34 9.54
C ARG A 83 0.70 4.61 8.22
N THR A 84 -0.46 4.08 7.83
CA THR A 84 -0.63 3.42 6.52
C THR A 84 -0.43 4.44 5.39
N VAL A 85 -1.03 5.62 5.56
CA VAL A 85 -0.85 6.75 4.63
C VAL A 85 0.61 7.20 4.59
N ASP A 86 1.26 7.35 5.75
CA ASP A 86 2.68 7.71 5.81
C ASP A 86 3.59 6.68 5.11
N LEU A 87 3.24 5.39 5.19
CA LEU A 87 3.96 4.34 4.47
C LEU A 87 3.72 4.43 2.96
N GLY A 88 2.51 4.76 2.52
CA GLY A 88 2.19 5.02 1.12
C GLY A 88 3.03 6.16 0.54
N HIS A 89 3.11 7.29 1.25
CA HIS A 89 3.95 8.43 0.86
C HIS A 89 5.44 8.06 0.79
N ARG A 90 5.94 7.29 1.77
CA ARG A 90 7.33 6.78 1.74
C ARG A 90 7.59 5.79 0.60
N ALA A 91 6.57 5.01 0.23
CA ALA A 91 6.57 4.16 -0.96
C ALA A 91 6.29 4.95 -2.24
N VAL A 92 6.28 6.29 -2.15
CA VAL A 92 6.32 7.20 -3.30
C VAL A 92 4.99 7.25 -4.08
N HIS A 93 3.89 7.00 -3.37
CA HIS A 93 2.54 7.30 -3.86
C HIS A 93 2.21 8.77 -3.65
N GLU A 94 1.67 9.42 -4.68
CA GLU A 94 1.20 10.81 -4.59
C GLU A 94 -0.11 10.91 -3.77
N GLU A 95 -0.95 9.88 -3.87
CA GLU A 95 -2.23 9.81 -3.17
C GLU A 95 -2.15 9.05 -1.84
N ASN A 96 -3.09 9.35 -0.95
CA ASN A 96 -3.20 8.66 0.34
C ASN A 96 -3.61 7.20 0.14
N ILE A 97 -2.67 6.27 0.32
CA ILE A 97 -2.98 4.84 0.35
C ILE A 97 -3.51 4.47 1.74
N GLY A 98 -4.80 4.14 1.82
CA GLY A 98 -5.50 3.77 3.02
C GLY A 98 -5.71 2.25 3.18
N THR A 99 -6.31 1.87 4.30
CA THR A 99 -6.64 0.46 4.58
C THR A 99 -7.72 -0.08 3.62
N HIS A 100 -8.60 0.79 3.12
CA HIS A 100 -9.61 0.41 2.12
C HIS A 100 -8.96 0.05 0.79
N ASP A 101 -7.92 0.78 0.36
CA ASP A 101 -7.21 0.53 -0.88
C ASP A 101 -6.46 -0.80 -0.84
N ILE A 102 -5.76 -1.07 0.29
CA ILE A 102 -5.10 -2.36 0.54
C ILE A 102 -6.10 -3.52 0.46
N ARG A 103 -7.27 -3.35 1.09
CA ARG A 103 -8.32 -4.36 1.07
C ARG A 103 -8.86 -4.56 -0.35
N ARG A 104 -9.10 -3.49 -1.10
CA ARG A 104 -9.55 -3.56 -2.50
C ARG A 104 -8.54 -4.35 -3.34
N GLU A 105 -7.25 -4.03 -3.24
CA GLU A 105 -6.20 -4.75 -3.99
C GLU A 105 -6.14 -6.24 -3.60
N SER A 106 -6.31 -6.58 -2.32
CA SER A 106 -6.33 -7.98 -1.89
C SER A 106 -7.51 -8.78 -2.49
N ILE A 107 -8.67 -8.15 -2.67
CA ILE A 107 -9.86 -8.77 -3.30
C ILE A 107 -9.63 -8.95 -4.79
N VAL A 108 -9.00 -7.97 -5.42
CA VAL A 108 -8.64 -8.01 -6.83
C VAL A 108 -7.63 -9.13 -7.10
N LYS A 109 -6.60 -9.29 -6.26
CA LYS A 109 -5.67 -10.42 -6.35
C LYS A 109 -6.33 -11.77 -6.09
N ALA A 110 -7.36 -11.83 -5.26
CA ALA A 110 -8.17 -13.04 -5.13
C ALA A 110 -8.94 -13.35 -6.43
N ASP A 111 -9.41 -12.33 -7.15
CA ASP A 111 -10.06 -12.52 -8.45
C ASP A 111 -9.09 -13.03 -9.51
N ASP A 112 -7.88 -12.46 -9.57
CA ASP A 112 -6.81 -12.91 -10.48
C ASP A 112 -6.44 -14.39 -10.27
N ASN A 113 -6.59 -14.89 -9.03
CA ASN A 113 -6.35 -16.29 -8.68
C ASN A 113 -7.55 -17.22 -9.00
N GLY A 114 -8.63 -16.69 -9.57
CA GLY A 114 -9.80 -17.46 -9.99
C GLY A 114 -10.76 -17.83 -8.86
N TYR A 115 -10.70 -17.15 -7.71
CA TYR A 115 -11.66 -17.40 -6.63
C TYR A 115 -13.06 -16.91 -7.01
N SER A 116 -14.07 -17.70 -6.67
CA SER A 116 -15.45 -17.35 -6.95
C SER A 116 -15.88 -16.10 -6.17
N ILE A 117 -16.94 -15.43 -6.64
CA ILE A 117 -17.48 -14.23 -5.97
C ILE A 117 -17.83 -14.51 -4.51
N SER A 118 -18.42 -15.67 -4.19
CA SER A 118 -18.80 -16.03 -2.82
C SER A 118 -17.58 -16.25 -1.92
N GLU A 119 -16.49 -16.79 -2.45
CA GLU A 119 -15.23 -16.94 -1.73
C GLU A 119 -14.57 -15.57 -1.48
N ARG A 120 -14.59 -14.68 -2.47
CA ARG A 120 -14.10 -13.30 -2.33
C ARG A 120 -14.92 -12.49 -1.34
N MET A 121 -16.24 -12.61 -1.37
CA MET A 121 -17.13 -11.99 -0.39
C MET A 121 -16.84 -12.51 1.03
N LYS A 122 -16.64 -13.82 1.18
CA LYS A 122 -16.28 -14.43 2.48
C LYS A 122 -14.90 -13.99 2.96
N PHE A 123 -13.93 -13.89 2.07
CA PHE A 123 -12.59 -13.37 2.34
C PHE A 123 -12.65 -11.90 2.83
N ALA A 124 -13.44 -11.08 2.15
CA ALA A 124 -13.70 -9.71 2.57
C ALA A 124 -14.60 -9.62 3.82
N GLY A 125 -15.27 -10.69 4.24
CA GLY A 125 -16.23 -10.64 5.35
C GLY A 125 -17.52 -9.87 5.03
N HIS A 126 -17.94 -9.88 3.76
CA HIS A 126 -19.22 -9.33 3.33
C HIS A 126 -20.24 -10.44 3.09
N ASN A 127 -21.47 -10.20 3.54
CA ASN A 127 -22.62 -11.07 3.27
C ASN A 127 -23.56 -10.48 2.22
N ASN A 128 -23.46 -9.18 1.95
CA ASN A 128 -24.26 -8.48 0.95
C ASN A 128 -23.43 -8.20 -0.30
N ALA A 129 -23.95 -8.59 -1.47
CA ALA A 129 -23.32 -8.36 -2.75
C ALA A 129 -23.26 -6.86 -3.09
N ASP A 130 -24.29 -6.08 -2.77
CA ASP A 130 -24.34 -4.66 -3.13
C ASP A 130 -23.21 -3.87 -2.48
N THR A 131 -22.92 -4.14 -1.20
CA THR A 131 -21.80 -3.52 -0.47
C THR A 131 -20.43 -4.01 -0.97
N PHE A 132 -20.37 -5.25 -1.44
CA PHE A 132 -19.16 -5.82 -2.01
C PHE A 132 -18.83 -5.13 -3.35
N PHE A 133 -19.78 -5.11 -4.28
CA PHE A 133 -19.58 -4.51 -5.61
C PHE A 133 -19.49 -2.99 -5.59
N GLY A 134 -20.31 -2.31 -4.76
CA GLY A 134 -20.36 -0.85 -4.73
C GLY A 134 -19.20 -0.16 -4.00
N SER A 135 -18.36 -0.89 -3.26
CA SER A 135 -17.30 -0.24 -2.46
C SER A 135 -15.98 -1.01 -2.38
N HIS A 136 -15.93 -2.29 -2.76
CA HIS A 136 -14.75 -3.14 -2.52
C HIS A 136 -14.31 -3.96 -3.73
N ALA A 137 -15.22 -4.32 -4.64
CA ALA A 137 -14.83 -4.93 -5.90
C ALA A 137 -14.14 -3.89 -6.79
N ALA A 138 -13.25 -4.35 -7.68
CA ALA A 138 -12.80 -3.49 -8.76
C ALA A 138 -13.99 -3.20 -9.69
N GLU A 139 -14.05 -1.98 -10.21
CA GLU A 139 -14.94 -1.63 -11.33
C GLU A 139 -14.49 -2.33 -12.62
N LEU A 140 -13.20 -2.69 -12.67
CA LEU A 140 -12.58 -3.41 -13.78
C LEU A 140 -12.96 -4.89 -13.68
N SER A 141 -13.69 -5.37 -14.68
CA SER A 141 -13.90 -6.81 -14.86
C SER A 141 -12.57 -7.47 -15.23
N THR A 142 -12.26 -8.61 -14.59
CA THR A 142 -11.16 -9.49 -14.99
C THR A 142 -11.46 -10.25 -16.29
N ASP A 143 -12.69 -10.16 -16.80
CA ASP A 143 -13.11 -10.83 -18.02
C ASP A 143 -12.53 -10.10 -19.24
N ASP A 144 -11.49 -10.67 -19.83
CA ASP A 144 -11.03 -10.29 -21.16
C ASP A 144 -12.06 -10.76 -22.20
N GLY A 145 -13.07 -9.92 -22.48
CA GLY A 145 -14.18 -10.27 -23.36
C GLY A 145 -13.74 -10.71 -24.76
N ILE A 146 -12.63 -10.17 -25.26
CA ILE A 146 -12.05 -10.58 -26.55
C ILE A 146 -11.46 -11.99 -26.40
N ALA A 147 -10.65 -12.24 -25.37
CA ALA A 147 -10.09 -13.57 -25.15
C ALA A 147 -11.19 -14.62 -24.93
N SER A 148 -12.22 -14.29 -24.15
CA SER A 148 -13.38 -15.15 -23.93
C SER A 148 -14.12 -15.47 -25.23
N TYR A 149 -14.35 -14.47 -26.09
CA TYR A 149 -15.01 -14.68 -27.40
C TYR A 149 -14.20 -15.60 -28.32
N TRP A 150 -12.87 -15.41 -28.36
CA TRP A 150 -11.98 -16.19 -29.21
C TRP A 150 -11.48 -17.49 -28.57
N ASN A 151 -11.99 -17.87 -27.39
CA ASN A 151 -11.53 -19.00 -26.59
C ASN A 151 -10.00 -19.00 -26.38
N LYS A 152 -9.43 -17.82 -26.17
CA LYS A 152 -8.02 -17.60 -25.87
C LYS A 152 -7.82 -17.46 -24.36
N LYS A 153 -6.58 -17.67 -23.91
CA LYS A 153 -6.20 -17.39 -22.53
C LYS A 153 -6.46 -15.91 -22.20
N PRO A 154 -7.16 -15.58 -21.10
CA PRO A 154 -7.37 -14.20 -20.69
C PRO A 154 -6.04 -13.47 -20.51
N ARG A 155 -5.95 -12.23 -21.01
CA ARG A 155 -4.80 -11.37 -20.76
C ARG A 155 -5.06 -10.56 -19.50
N THR A 156 -4.21 -10.66 -18.48
CA THR A 156 -4.34 -9.84 -17.26
C THR A 156 -3.51 -8.56 -17.31
N ILE A 157 -2.62 -8.42 -18.29
CA ILE A 157 -1.66 -7.31 -18.41
C ILE A 157 -2.33 -5.93 -18.52
N HIS A 158 -3.52 -5.86 -19.15
CA HIS A 158 -4.29 -4.63 -19.23
C HIS A 158 -4.86 -4.21 -17.87
N LEU A 159 -5.26 -5.18 -17.04
CA LEU A 159 -5.73 -4.92 -15.67
C LEU A 159 -4.61 -4.34 -14.82
N GLU A 160 -3.39 -4.86 -14.94
CA GLU A 160 -2.22 -4.31 -14.25
C GLU A 160 -1.89 -2.89 -14.73
N GLY A 161 -2.00 -2.63 -16.02
CA GLY A 161 -1.85 -1.29 -16.59
C GLY A 161 -2.89 -0.30 -16.05
N PHE A 162 -4.16 -0.68 -16.00
CA PHE A 162 -5.22 0.15 -15.42
C PHE A 162 -5.04 0.34 -13.92
N ARG A 163 -4.66 -0.69 -13.17
CA ARG A 163 -4.33 -0.58 -11.73
C ARG A 163 -3.20 0.41 -11.48
N GLY A 164 -2.13 0.37 -12.27
CA GLY A 164 -1.04 1.34 -12.18
C GLY A 164 -1.38 2.74 -12.69
N LEU A 165 -2.48 2.92 -13.43
CA LEU A 165 -3.02 4.25 -13.73
C LEU A 165 -3.82 4.78 -12.53
N SER A 166 -4.51 3.91 -11.80
CA SER A 166 -5.22 4.28 -10.57
C SER A 166 -4.28 4.57 -9.41
N LEU A 167 -3.15 3.87 -9.33
CA LEU A 167 -2.12 4.09 -8.33
C LEU A 167 -1.10 5.09 -8.88
N HIS A 168 -1.26 6.36 -8.54
CA HIS A 168 -0.33 7.43 -8.91
C HIS A 168 1.03 7.25 -8.18
N LEU A 169 1.86 6.35 -8.71
CA LEU A 169 3.23 6.10 -8.27
C LEU A 169 4.19 7.05 -8.99
N HIS A 170 5.03 7.76 -8.25
CA HIS A 170 6.01 8.69 -8.81
C HIS A 170 7.45 8.26 -8.45
N PRO A 171 8.03 7.17 -9.00
CA PRO A 171 9.21 6.48 -8.44
C PRO A 171 10.42 7.35 -8.06
N GLN A 172 10.56 8.53 -8.67
CA GLN A 172 11.64 9.49 -8.39
C GLN A 172 11.25 10.59 -7.39
N LEU A 173 10.10 10.53 -6.72
CA LEU A 173 9.68 11.56 -5.77
C LEU A 173 10.67 11.59 -4.61
N LEU A 174 11.36 12.71 -4.43
CA LEU A 174 12.21 12.85 -3.26
C LEU A 174 11.33 13.09 -2.03
N GLN A 175 11.63 12.33 -0.98
CA GLN A 175 10.97 12.42 0.33
C GLN A 175 11.66 13.43 1.25
N SER A 176 12.75 14.04 0.79
CA SER A 176 13.53 15.06 1.48
C SER A 176 13.80 16.23 0.55
N LEU A 177 14.04 17.39 1.13
CA LEU A 177 14.47 18.57 0.38
C LEU A 177 15.92 18.40 -0.08
N PRO A 178 16.30 19.01 -1.21
CA PRO A 178 17.70 19.20 -1.54
C PRO A 178 18.41 20.06 -0.49
N ALA A 179 19.71 19.81 -0.29
CA ALA A 179 20.51 20.54 0.70
C ALA A 179 20.46 22.06 0.54
N GLU A 180 20.37 22.57 -0.70
CA GLU A 180 20.22 24.00 -0.98
C GLU A 180 18.93 24.59 -0.38
N MET A 181 17.80 23.90 -0.58
CA MET A 181 16.50 24.31 -0.05
C MET A 181 16.41 24.16 1.46
N GLU A 182 17.09 23.17 2.04
CA GLU A 182 17.22 23.03 3.49
C GLU A 182 17.97 24.22 4.09
N ALA A 183 19.05 24.68 3.44
CA ALA A 183 19.79 25.86 3.87
C ALA A 183 18.95 27.15 3.80
N ASP A 184 18.15 27.31 2.74
CA ASP A 184 17.23 28.45 2.61
C ASP A 184 16.15 28.46 3.71
N LEU A 185 15.62 27.29 4.06
CA LEU A 185 14.69 27.14 5.19
C LEU A 185 15.33 27.46 6.53
N ASP A 186 16.58 27.07 6.75
CA ASP A 186 17.31 27.37 7.99
C ASP A 186 17.50 28.89 8.19
N ILE A 187 17.50 29.68 7.11
CA ILE A 187 17.59 31.15 7.13
C ILE A 187 16.21 31.81 7.28
N CYS A 188 15.13 31.10 6.97
CA CYS A 188 13.77 31.63 7.04
C CYS A 188 13.39 32.08 8.47
N SER A 189 12.90 33.31 8.61
CA SER A 189 12.57 33.93 9.90
C SER A 189 11.53 33.13 10.69
N ALA A 190 10.54 32.54 10.02
CA ALA A 190 9.53 31.69 10.64
C ALA A 190 10.15 30.41 11.23
N PHE A 191 11.07 29.78 10.49
CA PHE A 191 11.75 28.56 10.91
C PHE A 191 12.71 28.82 12.08
N ILE A 192 13.47 29.91 12.01
CA ILE A 192 14.35 30.38 13.09
C ILE A 192 13.54 30.64 14.37
N SER A 193 12.39 31.31 14.25
CA SER A 193 11.52 31.63 15.40
C SER A 193 11.02 30.36 16.09
N ILE A 194 10.60 29.35 15.32
CA ILE A 194 10.16 28.06 15.87
C ILE A 194 11.33 27.31 16.52
N LYS A 195 12.51 27.30 15.91
CA LYS A 195 13.71 26.67 16.48
C LYS A 195 14.08 27.30 17.83
N LYS A 196 14.08 28.63 17.89
CA LYS A 196 14.28 29.38 19.15
C LYS A 196 13.20 29.05 20.20
N GLU A 197 11.93 28.95 19.80
CA GLU A 197 10.86 28.56 20.72
C GLU A 197 11.09 27.15 21.29
N ILE A 198 11.50 26.19 20.45
CA ILE A 198 11.82 24.82 20.88
C ILE A 198 12.99 24.82 21.87
N ASP A 199 14.06 25.57 21.59
CA ASP A 199 15.23 25.65 22.46
C ASP A 199 14.86 26.28 23.83
N LEU A 200 14.10 27.38 23.82
CA LEU A 200 13.62 28.04 25.04
C LEU A 200 12.71 27.13 25.88
N LEU A 201 11.80 26.40 25.24
CA LEU A 201 10.93 25.43 25.93
C LEU A 201 11.75 24.25 26.48
N GLY A 202 12.80 23.83 25.76
CA GLY A 202 13.74 22.81 26.21
C GLY A 202 14.50 23.21 27.46
N GLU A 203 15.03 24.44 27.51
CA GLU A 203 15.69 24.98 28.70
C GLU A 203 14.71 25.14 29.87
N LYS A 204 13.49 25.61 29.59
CA LYS A 204 12.44 25.70 30.63
C LYS A 204 12.11 24.32 31.22
N LEU A 205 12.07 23.27 30.40
CA LEU A 205 11.84 21.90 30.87
C LEU A 205 12.98 21.37 31.73
N ARG A 206 14.24 21.77 31.48
CA ARG A 206 15.38 21.38 32.33
C ARG A 206 15.29 21.95 33.75
N GLY A 207 14.68 23.12 33.90
CA GLY A 207 14.50 23.80 35.20
C GLY A 207 13.30 23.33 36.02
N ILE A 208 12.37 22.55 35.43
CA ILE A 208 11.14 22.11 36.11
C ILE A 208 11.38 20.75 36.79
N THR A 209 11.03 20.65 38.07
CA THR A 209 11.16 19.42 38.87
C THR A 209 9.85 18.65 39.00
N THR A 210 8.69 19.32 38.87
CA THR A 210 7.35 18.73 39.03
C THR A 210 6.70 18.42 37.68
N ASN A 211 6.08 17.23 37.58
CA ASN A 211 5.51 16.76 36.30
C ASN A 211 4.27 17.57 35.86
N ASP A 212 3.48 18.09 36.82
CA ASP A 212 2.30 18.91 36.52
C ASP A 212 2.67 20.27 35.89
N GLU A 213 3.78 20.88 36.30
CA GLU A 213 4.27 22.13 35.70
C GLU A 213 4.97 21.87 34.36
N ALA A 214 5.54 20.68 34.18
CA ALA A 214 6.20 20.27 32.94
C ALA A 214 5.20 19.95 31.81
N GLN A 215 4.01 19.46 32.15
CA GLN A 215 2.99 19.07 31.16
C GLN A 215 2.61 20.18 30.16
N PRO A 216 2.19 21.39 30.59
CA PRO A 216 1.83 22.45 29.64
C PRO A 216 3.01 22.87 28.76
N VAL A 217 4.24 22.79 29.27
CA VAL A 217 5.45 23.10 28.50
C VAL A 217 5.72 22.03 27.45
N ARG A 218 5.50 20.74 27.77
CA ARG A 218 5.61 19.63 26.82
C ARG A 218 4.58 19.72 25.71
N VAL A 219 3.31 20.00 26.03
CA VAL A 219 2.26 20.18 25.02
C VAL A 219 2.65 21.29 24.04
N ARG A 220 3.10 22.44 24.56
CA ARG A 220 3.54 23.55 23.73
C ARG A 220 4.77 23.21 22.88
N GLN A 221 5.68 22.42 23.41
CA GLN A 221 6.85 21.93 22.66
C GLN A 221 6.44 20.99 21.53
N GLU A 222 5.50 20.08 21.77
CA GLU A 222 4.92 19.20 20.74
C GLU A 222 4.24 20.00 19.63
N GLU A 223 3.51 21.06 19.98
CA GLU A 223 2.91 21.99 19.02
C GLU A 223 3.98 22.71 18.18
N SER A 224 5.07 23.18 18.78
CA SER A 224 6.18 23.82 18.04
C SER A 224 6.89 22.82 17.11
N TYR A 225 7.10 21.57 17.55
CA TYR A 225 7.62 20.51 16.67
C TYR A 225 6.65 20.16 15.53
N TRP A 226 5.35 20.20 15.78
CA TRP A 226 4.34 20.00 14.76
C TRP A 226 4.37 21.15 13.73
N ARG A 227 4.40 22.40 14.18
CA ARG A 227 4.56 23.59 13.31
C ARG A 227 5.84 23.53 12.46
N LYS A 228 6.97 23.11 13.05
CA LYS A 228 8.23 22.89 12.32
C LYS A 228 8.05 21.85 11.20
N ARG A 229 7.45 20.70 11.52
CA ARG A 229 7.19 19.62 10.55
C ARG A 229 6.26 20.07 9.43
N GLN A 230 5.25 20.89 9.76
CA GLN A 230 4.33 21.43 8.78
C GLN A 230 5.05 22.31 7.75
N LEU A 231 5.90 23.25 8.19
CA LEU A 231 6.68 24.09 7.26
C LEU A 231 7.56 23.28 6.32
N VAL A 232 8.25 22.26 6.86
CA VAL A 232 9.08 21.37 6.04
C VAL A 232 8.21 20.61 5.03
N SER A 233 7.06 20.07 5.47
CA SER A 233 6.14 19.35 4.59
C SER A 233 5.56 20.25 3.49
N GLU A 234 5.25 21.51 3.79
CA GLU A 234 4.76 22.49 2.81
C GLU A 234 5.83 22.79 1.77
N GLU A 235 7.08 22.96 2.19
CA GLU A 235 8.19 23.22 1.27
C GLU A 235 8.53 21.99 0.40
N ILE A 236 8.51 20.79 0.99
CA ILE A 236 8.59 19.53 0.25
C ILE A 236 7.49 19.47 -0.79
N SER A 237 6.24 19.78 -0.42
CA SER A 237 5.11 19.73 -1.35
C SER A 237 5.26 20.73 -2.50
N LYS A 238 5.71 21.96 -2.24
CA LYS A 238 5.97 22.95 -3.30
C LYS A 238 7.09 22.47 -4.22
N TRP A 239 8.17 21.96 -3.65
CA TRP A 239 9.30 21.46 -4.41
C TRP A 239 8.91 20.27 -5.29
N GLN A 240 8.09 19.37 -4.77
CA GLN A 240 7.54 18.23 -5.51
C GLN A 240 6.65 18.66 -6.68
N GLN A 241 5.86 19.73 -6.54
CA GLN A 241 5.02 20.27 -7.62
C GLN A 241 5.83 20.89 -8.77
N ILE A 242 6.95 21.55 -8.46
CA ILE A 242 7.80 22.22 -9.46
C ILE A 242 8.64 21.20 -10.25
N ARG A 243 8.93 20.04 -9.66
CA ARG A 243 9.84 19.08 -10.27
C ARG A 243 9.23 18.46 -11.53
N PRO A 244 9.92 18.52 -12.69
CA PRO A 244 9.50 17.75 -13.84
C PRO A 244 9.58 16.26 -13.50
N ARG A 245 8.55 15.50 -13.88
CA ARG A 245 8.53 14.03 -13.85
C ARG A 245 9.57 13.49 -14.85
N LYS A 246 10.86 13.66 -14.56
CA LYS A 246 11.95 13.21 -15.44
C LYS A 246 12.01 11.68 -15.43
N ILE A 247 12.39 11.12 -16.56
CA ILE A 247 12.57 9.68 -16.75
C ILE A 247 14.07 9.43 -16.58
N ALA A 248 14.50 8.81 -15.49
CA ALA A 248 15.80 8.17 -15.41
C ALA A 248 15.62 6.75 -15.94
N SER A 249 15.98 6.55 -17.20
CA SER A 249 15.96 5.27 -17.88
C SER A 249 17.30 4.56 -17.68
N ASP A 250 17.55 3.95 -16.52
CA ASP A 250 18.85 3.29 -16.28
C ASP A 250 18.75 2.00 -15.45
N THR A 251 17.65 1.24 -15.55
CA THR A 251 17.61 -0.12 -15.00
C THR A 251 17.05 -1.08 -16.06
N GLU A 252 17.96 -1.77 -16.75
CA GLU A 252 17.67 -2.70 -17.85
C GLU A 252 17.42 -4.15 -17.40
N ASP A 253 17.42 -4.45 -16.10
CA ASP A 253 17.56 -5.85 -15.67
C ASP A 253 16.26 -6.63 -15.44
N GLU A 254 15.08 -6.00 -15.41
CA GLU A 254 13.80 -6.73 -15.45
C GLU A 254 12.75 -5.95 -16.25
N ALA A 255 11.91 -6.65 -17.02
CA ALA A 255 10.78 -6.02 -17.72
C ALA A 255 9.88 -5.35 -16.66
N PRO A 256 9.81 -4.01 -16.62
CA PRO A 256 9.06 -3.32 -15.59
C PRO A 256 7.58 -3.71 -15.67
N GLN A 257 6.95 -3.93 -14.52
CA GLN A 257 5.50 -4.11 -14.45
C GLN A 257 4.82 -2.94 -15.17
N VAL A 258 3.77 -3.18 -15.96
CA VAL A 258 3.12 -2.10 -16.74
C VAL A 258 2.71 -0.93 -15.84
N ALA A 259 2.35 -1.22 -14.59
CA ALA A 259 2.02 -0.23 -13.58
C ALA A 259 3.19 0.69 -13.16
N SER A 260 4.44 0.21 -13.21
CA SER A 260 5.62 0.97 -12.81
C SER A 260 6.18 1.85 -13.94
N LEU A 261 5.64 1.74 -15.16
CA LEU A 261 6.09 2.55 -16.30
C LEU A 261 5.58 3.99 -16.16
N PRO A 262 6.45 5.01 -16.22
CA PRO A 262 6.07 6.39 -15.93
C PRO A 262 5.29 7.07 -17.07
N SER A 263 5.47 6.66 -18.33
CA SER A 263 4.81 7.29 -19.48
C SER A 263 3.64 6.46 -20.01
N PHE A 264 2.56 7.16 -20.38
CA PHE A 264 1.40 6.55 -21.05
C PHE A 264 1.81 5.80 -22.32
N LEU A 265 2.74 6.36 -23.09
CA LEU A 265 3.28 5.72 -24.29
C LEU A 265 3.97 4.39 -23.97
N ASN A 266 4.85 4.34 -22.97
CA ASN A 266 5.55 3.10 -22.61
C ASN A 266 4.57 2.04 -22.08
N ARG A 267 3.54 2.45 -21.35
CA ARG A 267 2.46 1.54 -20.92
C ARG A 267 1.75 0.92 -22.13
N ILE A 268 1.35 1.73 -23.12
CA ILE A 268 0.72 1.23 -24.35
C ILE A 268 1.64 0.25 -25.09
N ARG A 269 2.93 0.56 -25.21
CA ARG A 269 3.92 -0.30 -25.87
C ARG A 269 3.99 -1.69 -25.20
N CYS A 270 3.90 -1.76 -23.87
CA CYS A 270 3.84 -3.05 -23.16
C CYS A 270 2.51 -3.80 -23.32
N LEU A 271 1.39 -3.10 -23.51
CA LEU A 271 0.08 -3.73 -23.70
C LEU A 271 -0.11 -4.37 -25.07
N ASP A 272 0.62 -3.90 -26.08
CA ASP A 272 0.58 -4.40 -27.46
C ASP A 272 2.01 -4.66 -28.00
N PRO A 273 2.66 -5.75 -27.56
CA PRO A 273 4.02 -6.07 -27.99
C PRO A 273 4.20 -6.20 -29.52
N PRO A 274 3.24 -6.75 -30.29
CA PRO A 274 3.31 -6.70 -31.76
C PRO A 274 3.40 -5.27 -32.30
N ARG A 275 2.55 -4.35 -31.81
CA ARG A 275 2.59 -2.95 -32.23
C ARG A 275 3.86 -2.23 -31.79
N ASP A 276 4.42 -2.57 -30.64
CA ASP A 276 5.71 -2.04 -30.17
C ASP A 276 6.88 -2.44 -31.06
N ARG A 277 6.97 -3.73 -31.39
CA ARG A 277 7.96 -4.24 -32.37
C ARG A 277 7.75 -3.61 -33.74
N LEU A 278 6.50 -3.48 -34.16
CA LEU A 278 6.15 -2.84 -35.43
C LEU A 278 6.63 -1.38 -35.46
N ALA A 279 6.35 -0.59 -34.42
CA ALA A 279 6.80 0.79 -34.32
C ALA A 279 8.32 0.93 -34.44
N SER A 280 9.08 0.01 -33.85
CA SER A 280 10.54 -0.01 -33.94
C SER A 280 11.04 -0.45 -35.32
N SER A 281 10.32 -1.36 -35.98
CA SER A 281 10.70 -1.90 -37.30
C SER A 281 10.27 -1.03 -38.49
N LEU A 282 9.18 -0.27 -38.39
CA LEU A 282 8.65 0.58 -39.47
C LEU A 282 9.61 1.70 -39.89
N VAL A 283 10.47 2.15 -38.98
CA VAL A 283 11.44 3.22 -39.24
C VAL A 283 12.70 2.70 -39.95
N LEU A 284 12.90 1.37 -39.98
CA LEU A 284 14.07 0.74 -40.58
C LEU A 284 13.87 0.52 -42.08
N LYS A 285 14.85 0.91 -42.90
CA LYS A 285 14.90 0.54 -44.31
C LYS A 285 15.39 -0.90 -44.47
N ALA A 286 14.46 -1.85 -44.39
CA ALA A 286 14.72 -3.27 -44.60
C ALA A 286 13.97 -3.80 -45.83
N SER A 287 14.50 -4.86 -46.45
CA SER A 287 13.78 -5.57 -47.52
C SER A 287 12.55 -6.29 -46.96
N LEU A 288 11.39 -6.13 -47.61
CA LEU A 288 10.13 -6.78 -47.24
C LEU A 288 10.24 -8.31 -47.17
N ARG A 289 11.14 -8.91 -47.97
CA ARG A 289 11.35 -10.37 -47.99
C ARG A 289 12.40 -10.84 -46.98
N GLY A 290 13.14 -9.92 -46.35
CA GLY A 290 14.12 -10.23 -45.31
C GLY A 290 13.45 -10.62 -43.99
N VAL A 291 14.24 -11.11 -43.03
CA VAL A 291 13.74 -11.57 -41.72
C VAL A 291 13.02 -10.44 -40.98
N GLN A 292 13.58 -9.22 -40.97
CA GLN A 292 12.96 -8.05 -40.36
C GLN A 292 11.67 -7.62 -41.07
N GLY A 293 11.66 -7.61 -42.41
CA GLY A 293 10.46 -7.25 -43.18
C GLY A 293 9.32 -8.25 -43.01
N ARG A 294 9.62 -9.55 -42.96
CA ARG A 294 8.63 -10.60 -42.66
C ARG A 294 8.09 -10.50 -41.24
N SER A 295 8.94 -10.21 -40.26
CA SER A 295 8.51 -9.98 -38.88
C SER A 295 7.57 -8.78 -38.78
N ALA A 296 7.91 -7.66 -39.42
CA ALA A 296 7.05 -6.47 -39.45
C ALA A 296 5.70 -6.74 -40.14
N LEU A 297 5.70 -7.48 -41.26
CA LEU A 297 4.48 -7.91 -41.94
C LEU A 297 3.61 -8.82 -41.04
N GLN A 298 4.24 -9.75 -40.32
CA GLN A 298 3.54 -10.61 -39.37
C GLN A 298 2.93 -9.78 -38.24
N ASP A 299 3.71 -8.87 -37.66
CA ASP A 299 3.26 -7.99 -36.57
C ASP A 299 2.08 -7.11 -37.01
N MET A 300 2.03 -6.61 -38.26
CA MET A 300 0.87 -5.89 -38.83
C MET A 300 -0.40 -6.74 -38.97
N ILE A 301 -0.26 -8.05 -39.16
CA ILE A 301 -1.41 -8.97 -39.30
C ILE A 301 -1.94 -9.38 -37.92
N THR A 302 -1.04 -9.51 -36.93
CA THR A 302 -1.40 -9.88 -35.56
C THR A 302 -1.80 -8.72 -34.65
N SER A 303 -1.55 -7.47 -35.05
CA SER A 303 -1.94 -6.25 -34.32
C SER A 303 -3.41 -5.88 -34.47
#